data_AF-A0A134AYB7-F1
#
_entry.id   AF-A0A134AYB7-F1
#
_cell.length_a   1.000
_cell.length_b   1.000
_cell.length_c   1.000
_cell.angle_alpha   90.00
_cell.angle_beta   90.00
_cell.angle_gamma   90.00
#
_symmetry.space_group_name_H-M   'P 1'
#
loop_
_entity.id
_entity.type
_entity.pdbx_description
1 polymer ?
#
loop_
_entity_poly.entity_id
_entity_poly.type
_entity_poly.pdbx_seq_one_letter_code
_entity_poly.pdbx_strand_id
1 'polypeptide(L)' 'MNQTKKELSYFRLKLEGYLRDHHPELMADSAFISARADLALSTDCDSVAQGFSHLEAEAMASEILYQ' A
#
# COMPACT_ATOMS: atom_id res chain seq x y z
N MET A 1 -1.09 11.25 -13.49
CA MET A 1 -2.34 10.59 -13.01
C MET A 1 -2.35 9.06 -13.20
N ASN A 2 -1.63 8.46 -14.16
CA ASN A 2 -1.67 7.00 -14.35
C ASN A 2 -0.83 6.18 -13.36
N GLN A 3 0.22 6.78 -12.78
CA GLN A 3 1.14 6.09 -11.88
C GLN A 3 0.52 5.83 -10.50
N THR A 4 -0.05 6.87 -9.90
CA THR A 4 -0.79 6.81 -8.63
C THR A 4 -1.90 5.76 -8.61
N LYS A 5 -2.64 5.60 -9.71
CA LYS A 5 -3.69 4.57 -9.83
C LYS A 5 -3.12 3.15 -9.88
N LYS A 6 -1.96 2.96 -10.52
CA LYS A 6 -1.26 1.67 -10.58
C LYS A 6 -0.67 1.33 -9.21
N GLU A 7 -0.05 2.29 -8.53
CA GLU A 7 0.49 2.13 -7.18
C GLU A 7 -0.60 1.80 -6.16
N LEU A 8 -1.76 2.48 -6.21
CA LEU A 8 -2.91 2.14 -5.36
C LEU A 8 -3.37 0.69 -5.58
N SER A 9 -3.51 0.30 -6.85
CA SER A 9 -3.93 -1.05 -7.23
C SER A 9 -2.90 -2.09 -6.81
N TYR A 10 -1.61 -1.74 -6.86
CA TYR A 10 -0.50 -2.56 -6.42
C TYR A 10 -0.51 -2.79 -4.91
N PHE A 11 -0.55 -1.72 -4.11
CA PHE A 11 -0.58 -1.84 -2.64
C PHE A 11 -1.82 -2.59 -2.15
N ARG A 12 -2.98 -2.32 -2.75
CA ARG A 12 -4.20 -3.06 -2.44
C ARG A 12 -4.04 -4.56 -2.71
N LEU A 13 -3.52 -4.94 -3.88
CA LEU A 13 -3.31 -6.35 -4.23
C LEU A 13 -2.31 -7.04 -3.29
N LYS A 14 -1.22 -6.34 -2.94
CA LYS A 14 -0.20 -6.82 -1.99
C LYS A 14 -0.81 -7.07 -0.60
N LEU A 15 -1.67 -6.17 -0.13
CA LEU A 15 -2.34 -6.30 1.16
C LEU A 15 -3.39 -7.41 1.16
N GLU A 16 -4.24 -7.48 0.14
CA GLU A 16 -5.24 -8.54 0.00
C GLU A 16 -4.59 -9.93 -0.04
N GLY A 17 -3.43 -10.06 -0.71
CA GLY A 17 -2.65 -11.30 -0.69
C GLY A 17 -2.17 -11.67 0.71
N TYR A 18 -1.58 -10.72 1.43
CA TYR A 18 -1.10 -10.92 2.80
C TYR A 18 -2.23 -11.28 3.76
N LEU A 19 -3.34 -10.55 3.72
CA LEU A 19 -4.49 -10.81 4.59
C LEU A 19 -5.13 -12.16 4.29
N ARG A 20 -5.25 -12.56 3.02
CA ARG A 20 -5.78 -13.88 2.69
C ARG A 20 -4.96 -15.01 3.31
N ASP A 21 -3.65 -14.86 3.38
CA ASP A 21 -2.74 -15.91 3.83
C ASP A 21 -2.56 -15.91 5.37
N HIS A 22 -2.65 -14.74 6.02
CA HIS A 22 -2.38 -14.59 7.46
C HIS A 22 -3.57 -14.14 8.32
N HIS A 23 -4.50 -13.36 7.76
CA HIS A 23 -5.61 -12.69 8.46
C HIS A 23 -6.90 -12.67 7.62
N PRO A 24 -7.45 -13.85 7.24
CA PRO A 24 -8.61 -13.92 6.35
C PRO A 24 -9.86 -13.25 6.94
N GLU A 25 -9.93 -13.06 8.25
CA GLU A 25 -10.97 -12.30 8.94
C GLU A 25 -11.01 -10.82 8.54
N LEU A 26 -9.86 -10.22 8.22
CA LEU A 26 -9.75 -8.81 7.81
C LEU A 26 -10.06 -8.61 6.32
N MET A 27 -10.13 -9.68 5.52
CA MET A 27 -10.46 -9.61 4.10
C MET A 27 -11.87 -9.07 3.83
N ALA A 28 -12.79 -9.25 4.78
CA ALA A 28 -14.15 -8.71 4.66
C ALA A 28 -14.21 -7.20 4.94
N ASP A 29 -13.18 -6.63 5.58
CA ASP A 29 -13.12 -5.22 5.91
C ASP A 29 -12.53 -4.40 4.75
N SER A 30 -13.39 -4.11 3.78
CA SER A 30 -13.03 -3.28 2.63
C SER A 30 -12.56 -1.87 3.02
N ALA A 31 -13.05 -1.33 4.15
CA ALA A 31 -12.68 -0.01 4.63
C ALA A 31 -11.26 -0.01 5.20
N PHE A 32 -10.91 -1.06 5.96
CA PHE A 32 -9.55 -1.31 6.40
C PHE A 32 -8.59 -1.43 5.21
N ILE A 33 -8.89 -2.30 4.25
CA ILE A 33 -8.03 -2.53 3.07
C ILE A 33 -7.81 -1.22 2.30
N SER A 34 -8.88 -0.45 2.05
CA SER A 34 -8.78 0.85 1.39
C SER A 34 -7.94 1.85 2.19
N ALA A 35 -8.19 2.01 3.48
CA ALA A 35 -7.45 2.95 4.31
C ALA A 35 -5.95 2.63 4.37
N ARG A 36 -5.58 1.34 4.47
CA ARG A 36 -4.18 0.91 4.49
C ARG A 36 -3.50 1.10 3.13
N ALA A 37 -4.19 0.78 2.03
CA ALA A 37 -3.67 1.00 0.69
C ALA A 37 -3.49 2.49 0.36
N ASP A 38 -4.43 3.35 0.79
CA ASP A 38 -4.35 4.80 0.62
C ASP A 38 -3.19 5.40 1.43
N LEU A 39 -2.97 4.92 2.65
CA LEU A 39 -1.86 5.37 3.50
C LEU A 39 -0.49 4.95 2.93
N ALA A 40 -0.38 3.72 2.44
CA ALA A 40 0.82 3.24 1.76
C ALA A 40 1.11 4.08 0.50
N LEU A 41 0.08 4.37 -0.30
CA LEU A 41 0.21 5.23 -1.48
C LEU A 41 0.67 6.65 -1.14
N SER A 42 0.10 7.26 -0.08
CA SER A 42 0.54 8.58 0.38
C SER A 42 2.02 8.54 0.76
N THR A 43 2.44 7.51 1.49
CA THR A 43 3.83 7.34 1.93
C THR A 43 4.78 7.18 0.74
N ASP A 44 4.38 6.40 -0.28
CA ASP A 44 5.15 6.24 -1.52
C ASP A 44 5.30 7.58 -2.26
N CYS A 45 4.18 8.30 -2.45
CA CYS A 45 4.16 9.61 -3.10
C CYS A 45 5.04 10.63 -2.34
N ASP A 46 4.91 10.68 -1.01
CA ASP A 46 5.67 11.59 -0.17
C ASP A 46 7.16 11.26 -0.18
N SER A 47 7.52 9.98 -0.22
CA SER A 47 8.92 9.54 -0.29
C SER A 47 9.54 9.88 -1.65
N VAL A 48 8.82 9.63 -2.74
CA VAL A 48 9.25 10.06 -4.08
C VAL A 48 9.41 11.58 -4.15
N ALA A 49 8.49 12.35 -3.56
CA ALA A 49 8.56 13.81 -3.51
C ALA A 49 9.76 14.32 -2.67
N GLN A 50 10.18 13.56 -1.66
CA GLN A 50 11.36 13.85 -0.85
C GLN A 50 12.68 13.47 -1.54
N GLY A 51 12.63 12.82 -2.70
CA GLY A 51 13.80 12.45 -3.50
C GLY A 51 14.33 11.04 -3.23
N PHE A 52 13.58 10.21 -2.50
CA PHE A 52 13.90 8.78 -2.37
C PHE A 52 13.74 8.06 -3.71
N SER A 53 14.50 6.99 -3.89
CA SER A 53 14.30 6.11 -5.04
C SER A 53 12.94 5.40 -4.95
N HIS A 54 12.40 4.98 -6.09
CA HIS A 54 11.14 4.23 -6.11
C HIS A 54 11.19 2.95 -5.25
N LEU A 55 12.35 2.30 -5.16
CA LEU A 55 12.53 1.11 -4.32
C LEU A 55 12.46 1.44 -2.82
N GLU A 56 13.06 2.56 -2.40
CA GLU A 56 13.00 3.02 -1.01
C GLU A 56 11.60 3.49 -0.64
N ALA A 57 10.94 4.24 -1.53
CA ALA A 57 9.57 4.68 -1.36
C ALA A 57 8.61 3.49 -1.22
N GLU A 58 8.76 2.48 -2.08
CA GLU A 58 7.95 1.25 -2.02
C GLU A 58 8.20 0.47 -0.72
N ALA A 59 9.45 0.42 -0.23
CA ALA A 59 9.78 -0.25 1.01
C ALA A 59 9.10 0.43 2.21
N MET A 60 9.19 1.76 2.31
CA MET A 60 8.51 2.53 3.36
C MET A 60 6.98 2.39 3.28
N ALA A 61 6.43 2.46 2.08
CA ALA A 61 5.01 2.22 1.85
C ALA A 61 4.58 0.80 2.23
N SER A 62 5.43 -0.21 2.00
CA SER A 62 5.17 -1.59 2.38
C SER A 62 5.24 -1.81 3.90
N GLU A 63 6.14 -1.13 4.62
CA GLU A 63 6.14 -1.12 6.09
C GLU A 63 4.82 -0.57 6.63
N ILE A 64 4.39 0.57 6.07
CA ILE A 64 3.11 1.17 6.38
C ILE A 64 1.96 0.29 5.94
N LEU A 65 2.07 -0.55 4.91
CA LEU A 65 0.98 -1.41 4.44
C LEU A 65 0.70 -2.58 5.39
N TYR A 66 1.73 -3.12 6.04
CA TYR A 66 1.65 -4.35 6.85
C TYR A 66 1.67 -4.13 8.37
N GLN A 67 1.84 -2.88 8.83
CA GLN A 67 1.71 -2.49 10.24
C GLN A 67 0.33 -2.84 10.86
#